data_AF-A0A940IJ37-F1
#
_entry.id   AF-A0A940IJ37-F1
#
_cell.length_a   1.000
_cell.length_b   1.000
_cell.length_c   1.000
_cell.angle_alpha   90.00
_cell.angle_beta   90.00
_cell.angle_gamma   90.00
#
_symmetry.space_group_name_H-M   'P 1'
#
loop_
_entity.id
_entity.type
_entity.pdbx_description
1 polymer ?
#
loop_
_entity_poly.entity_id
_entity_poly.type
_entity_poly.pdbx_seq_one_letter_code
_entity_poly.pdbx_strand_id
1 'polypeptide(L)'
;MIIRRILSECYSSLIKLVLATIGILAVSVLPSGFSGLSFDIKKYVLSLYQLLSKIQFLDTLTYENMNIQRPIFPQVFVVYKEFLFIFCLAMALASISAFLLTYTMLFFKPSVKQRVKNLLLIIESLPDILIIMLFQLLVIWFFKKTGIMDYGI
;
A
#
# COMPACT_ATOMS: atom_id res chain seq x y z
N MET A 1 25.32 -30.50 -2.43
CA MET A 1 24.13 -30.29 -1.58
C MET A 1 23.68 -28.83 -1.52
N ILE A 2 24.59 -27.86 -1.38
CA ILE A 2 24.29 -26.41 -1.30
C ILE A 2 23.62 -25.85 -2.58
N ILE A 3 24.11 -26.21 -3.78
CA ILE A 3 23.58 -25.70 -5.06
C ILE A 3 22.12 -26.09 -5.29
N ARG A 4 21.71 -27.32 -4.94
CA ARG A 4 20.30 -27.75 -5.05
C ARG A 4 19.37 -26.99 -4.11
N ARG A 5 19.85 -26.61 -2.92
CA ARG A 5 19.08 -25.79 -1.98
C ARG A 5 18.87 -24.38 -2.53
N ILE A 6 19.93 -23.74 -3.04
CA ILE A 6 19.84 -22.41 -3.67
C ILE A 6 18.89 -22.42 -4.87
N LEU A 7 18.97 -23.44 -5.73
CA LEU A 7 18.05 -23.57 -6.88
C LEU A 7 16.58 -23.69 -6.44
N SER A 8 16.33 -24.47 -5.38
CA SER A 8 14.98 -24.66 -4.84
C SER A 8 14.41 -23.37 -4.23
N GLU A 9 15.22 -22.60 -3.50
CA GLU A 9 14.80 -21.32 -2.91
C GLU A 9 14.54 -20.26 -3.99
N CYS A 10 15.37 -20.24 -5.04
CA CYS A 10 15.19 -19.36 -6.19
C CYS A 10 13.88 -19.69 -6.92
N TYR A 11 13.63 -20.98 -7.18
CA TYR A 11 12.38 -21.43 -7.80
C TYR A 11 11.15 -21.09 -6.95
N SER A 12 11.21 -21.30 -5.63
CA SER A 12 10.13 -20.91 -4.71
C SER A 12 9.86 -19.41 -4.75
N SER A 13 10.91 -18.58 -4.77
CA SER A 13 10.79 -17.12 -4.82
C SER A 13 10.18 -16.65 -6.14
N LEU A 14 10.56 -17.26 -7.26
CA LEU A 14 9.97 -16.98 -8.57
C LEU A 14 8.48 -17.33 -8.61
N ILE A 15 8.09 -18.51 -8.10
CA ILE A 15 6.68 -18.88 -8.02
C ILE A 15 5.90 -17.86 -7.19
N LYS A 16 6.41 -17.48 -6.02
CA LYS A 16 5.77 -16.49 -5.15
C LYS A 16 5.59 -15.16 -5.86
N LEU A 17 6.58 -14.71 -6.62
CA LEU A 17 6.50 -13.46 -7.38
C LEU A 17 5.43 -13.51 -8.47
N VAL A 18 5.36 -14.62 -9.22
CA VAL A 18 4.30 -14.82 -10.24
C VAL A 18 2.92 -14.88 -9.59
N LEU A 19 2.77 -15.66 -8.51
CA LEU A 19 1.50 -15.78 -7.79
C LEU A 19 1.05 -14.44 -7.20
N ALA A 20 1.97 -13.68 -6.61
CA ALA A 20 1.69 -12.35 -6.07
C ALA A 20 1.25 -11.38 -7.16
N THR A 21 1.92 -11.40 -8.32
CA THR A 21 1.55 -10.55 -9.46
C THR A 21 0.13 -10.87 -9.94
N ILE A 22 -0.20 -12.16 -10.12
CA ILE A 22 -1.55 -12.60 -10.49
C ILE A 22 -2.57 -12.18 -9.40
N GLY A 23 -2.22 -12.31 -8.13
CA GLY A 23 -3.04 -11.88 -7.01
C GLY A 23 -3.33 -10.38 -7.03
N ILE A 24 -2.32 -9.54 -7.25
CA ILE A 24 -2.46 -8.08 -7.35
C ILE A 24 -3.36 -7.71 -8.54
N LEU A 25 -3.19 -8.37 -9.69
CA LEU A 25 -4.03 -8.15 -10.86
C LEU A 25 -5.49 -8.57 -10.63
N ALA A 26 -5.72 -9.67 -9.90
CA ALA A 26 -7.07 -10.10 -9.53
C ALA A 26 -7.74 -9.11 -8.57
N VAL A 27 -7.00 -8.66 -7.55
CA VAL A 27 -7.50 -7.71 -6.55
C VAL A 27 -7.75 -6.32 -7.14
N SER A 28 -6.94 -5.87 -8.10
CA SER A 28 -7.11 -4.54 -8.71
C SER A 28 -8.41 -4.39 -9.50
N VAL A 29 -8.92 -5.49 -10.07
CA VAL A 29 -10.18 -5.52 -10.82
C VAL A 29 -11.38 -5.86 -9.93
N LEU A 30 -11.15 -6.32 -8.70
CA LEU A 30 -12.19 -6.75 -7.76
C LEU A 30 -13.31 -5.71 -7.55
N PRO A 31 -13.04 -4.40 -7.41
CA PRO A 31 -14.10 -3.39 -7.29
C PRO A 31 -15.05 -3.34 -8.51
N SER A 32 -14.54 -3.58 -9.72
CA SER A 32 -15.34 -3.54 -10.95
C SER A 32 -16.36 -4.69 -11.06
N GLY A 33 -16.12 -5.78 -10.33
CA GLY A 33 -17.07 -6.90 -10.22
C GLY A 33 -18.30 -6.57 -9.37
N PHE A 34 -18.23 -5.53 -8.53
CA PHE A 34 -19.35 -5.12 -7.69
C PHE A 34 -20.27 -4.14 -8.43
N SER A 35 -21.53 -4.53 -8.59
CA SER A 35 -22.62 -3.63 -9.00
C SER A 35 -23.53 -3.43 -7.79
N GLY A 36 -23.20 -2.46 -6.95
CA GLY A 36 -23.82 -2.29 -5.63
C GLY A 36 -23.41 -3.41 -4.68
N LEU A 37 -24.39 -4.09 -4.07
CA LEU A 37 -24.17 -5.24 -3.16
C LEU A 37 -24.05 -6.59 -3.89
N SER A 38 -24.34 -6.65 -5.20
CA SER A 38 -24.26 -7.89 -5.97
C SER A 38 -22.94 -8.02 -6.73
N PHE A 39 -22.36 -9.22 -6.71
CA PHE A 39 -21.15 -9.53 -7.46
C PHE A 39 -21.49 -10.11 -8.85
N ASP A 40 -21.06 -9.41 -9.90
CA ASP A 40 -21.26 -9.80 -11.29
C ASP A 40 -19.96 -10.40 -11.86
N ILE A 41 -19.94 -11.74 -11.92
CA ILE A 41 -18.80 -12.52 -12.41
C ILE A 41 -18.47 -12.15 -13.88
N LYS A 42 -19.49 -11.84 -14.70
CA LYS A 42 -19.26 -11.52 -16.12
C LYS A 42 -18.52 -10.19 -16.25
N LYS A 43 -18.92 -9.17 -15.49
CA LYS A 43 -18.22 -7.87 -15.46
C LYS A 43 -16.79 -8.03 -14.96
N TYR A 44 -16.59 -8.80 -13.88
CA TYR A 44 -15.26 -9.05 -13.33
C TYR A 44 -14.30 -9.70 -14.36
N VAL A 45 -14.74 -10.77 -15.03
CA VAL A 45 -13.92 -11.46 -16.05
C VAL A 45 -13.65 -10.55 -17.25
N LEU A 46 -14.65 -9.77 -17.70
CA LEU A 46 -14.50 -8.82 -18.78
C LEU A 46 -13.47 -7.74 -18.44
N SER A 47 -13.52 -7.18 -17.24
CA SER A 47 -12.57 -6.16 -16.78
C SER A 47 -11.16 -6.73 -16.60
N LEU A 48 -11.01 -7.99 -16.19
CA LEU A 48 -9.71 -8.67 -16.14
C LEU A 48 -9.09 -8.81 -17.54
N TYR A 49 -9.89 -9.24 -18.52
CA TYR A 49 -9.45 -9.33 -19.90
C TYR A 49 -9.06 -7.97 -20.47
N GLN A 50 -9.86 -6.93 -20.20
CA GLN A 50 -9.54 -5.56 -20.60
C GLN A 50 -8.22 -5.09 -20.00
N LEU A 51 -7.98 -5.35 -18.71
CA LEU A 51 -6.73 -4.98 -18.06
C LEU A 51 -5.52 -5.70 -18.69
N LEU A 52 -5.63 -7.01 -18.95
CA LEU A 52 -4.59 -7.78 -19.63
C LEU A 52 -4.30 -7.27 -21.05
N SER A 53 -5.34 -6.87 -21.81
CA SER A 53 -5.17 -6.32 -23.15
C SER A 53 -4.45 -4.97 -23.16
N LYS A 54 -4.66 -4.14 -22.12
CA LYS A 54 -4.00 -2.84 -21.96
C LYS A 54 -2.51 -2.96 -21.65
N ILE A 55 -2.08 -4.04 -21.01
CA ILE A 55 -0.66 -4.29 -20.72
C ILE A 55 0.17 -4.45 -22.01
N GLN A 56 -0.45 -4.87 -23.13
CA GLN A 56 0.26 -5.06 -24.40
C GLN A 56 0.63 -3.75 -25.12
N PHE A 57 -0.04 -2.64 -24.81
CA PHE A 57 0.17 -1.34 -25.43
C PHE A 57 0.48 -0.27 -24.37
N LEU A 58 1.64 -0.41 -23.70
CA LEU A 58 2.04 0.44 -22.57
C LEU A 58 2.16 1.93 -22.95
N ASP A 59 2.54 2.24 -24.19
CA ASP A 59 2.82 3.60 -24.64
C ASP A 59 1.55 4.44 -24.88
N THR A 60 0.41 3.80 -25.12
CA THR A 60 -0.90 4.46 -25.35
C THR A 60 -1.81 4.42 -24.12
N LEU A 61 -1.27 3.98 -22.98
CA LEU A 61 -2.00 3.94 -21.72
C LEU A 61 -2.43 5.35 -21.31
N THR A 62 -3.73 5.58 -21.33
CA THR A 62 -4.37 6.80 -20.84
C THR A 62 -5.26 6.48 -19.64
N TYR A 63 -5.40 7.44 -18.75
CA TYR A 63 -6.43 7.44 -17.71
C TYR A 63 -7.46 8.52 -18.03
N GLU A 64 -8.72 8.25 -17.68
CA GLU A 64 -9.82 9.19 -17.89
C GLU A 64 -10.03 10.02 -16.62
N ASN A 65 -9.98 11.34 -16.75
CA ASN A 65 -10.30 12.26 -15.67
C ASN A 65 -11.23 13.36 -16.21
N MET A 66 -12.45 13.43 -15.67
CA MET A 66 -13.49 14.39 -16.11
C MET A 66 -13.71 14.39 -17.64
N ASN A 67 -13.86 13.20 -18.25
CA ASN A 67 -13.99 12.98 -19.70
C ASN A 67 -12.77 13.39 -20.56
N ILE A 68 -11.63 13.69 -19.94
CA ILE A 68 -10.39 13.98 -20.64
C ILE A 68 -9.44 12.78 -20.50
N GLN A 69 -9.03 12.21 -21.63
CA GLN A 69 -8.00 11.18 -21.67
C GLN A 69 -6.63 11.83 -21.49
N ARG A 70 -5.91 11.42 -20.44
CA ARG A 70 -4.56 11.90 -20.14
C ARG A 70 -3.57 10.74 -20.21
N PRO A 71 -2.38 10.93 -20.81
CA PRO A 71 -1.38 9.88 -20.88
C PRO A 71 -0.84 9.56 -19.48
N ILE A 72 -0.68 8.27 -19.20
CA ILE A 72 -0.15 7.75 -17.93
C ILE A 72 1.35 8.05 -17.82
N PHE A 73 2.07 8.01 -18.94
CA PHE A 73 3.45 8.42 -19.04
C PHE A 73 3.55 9.88 -19.54
N PRO A 74 4.43 10.72 -18.97
CA PRO A 74 5.44 10.43 -17.96
C PRO A 74 4.95 10.59 -16.51
N GLN A 75 3.66 10.86 -16.27
CA GLN A 75 3.12 11.21 -14.96
C GLN A 75 3.41 10.14 -13.88
N VAL A 76 3.39 8.86 -14.24
CA VAL A 76 3.76 7.77 -13.31
C VAL A 76 5.16 7.96 -12.71
N PHE A 77 6.13 8.45 -13.49
CA PHE A 77 7.48 8.67 -12.96
C PHE A 77 7.54 9.83 -11.95
N VAL A 78 6.68 10.83 -12.10
CA VAL A 78 6.58 11.93 -11.15
C VAL A 78 6.03 11.41 -9.82
N VAL A 79 4.90 10.72 -9.88
CA VAL A 79 4.25 10.13 -8.70
C VAL A 79 5.15 9.08 -8.04
N TYR A 80 5.87 8.28 -8.82
CA TYR A 80 6.83 7.31 -8.31
C TYR A 80 7.98 7.98 -7.54
N LYS A 81 8.50 9.11 -8.01
CA LYS A 81 9.53 9.88 -7.29
C LYS A 81 9.00 10.42 -5.97
N GLU A 82 7.77 10.91 -5.93
CA GLU A 82 7.12 11.37 -4.70
C GLU A 82 6.97 10.21 -3.69
N PHE A 83 6.51 9.04 -4.14
CA PHE A 83 6.44 7.85 -3.28
C PHE A 83 7.81 7.45 -2.73
N LEU A 84 8.85 7.42 -3.57
CA LEU A 84 10.21 7.12 -3.11
C LEU A 84 10.71 8.15 -2.09
N PHE A 85 10.42 9.43 -2.31
CA PHE A 85 10.82 10.48 -1.39
C PHE A 85 10.14 10.34 -0.01
N ILE A 86 8.82 10.14 -0.01
CA ILE A 86 8.05 9.91 1.22
C ILE A 86 8.53 8.63 1.93
N PHE A 87 8.77 7.55 1.18
CA PHE A 87 9.30 6.30 1.73
C PHE A 87 10.66 6.49 2.41
N CYS A 88 11.60 7.17 1.74
CA CYS A 88 12.92 7.46 2.29
C CYS A 88 12.83 8.32 3.57
N LEU A 89 11.98 9.35 3.56
CA LEU A 89 11.76 10.20 4.74
C LEU A 89 11.16 9.40 5.90
N ALA A 90 10.12 8.60 5.63
CA ALA A 90 9.47 7.76 6.63
C ALA A 90 10.46 6.74 7.22
N MET A 91 11.31 6.13 6.39
CA MET A 91 12.33 5.19 6.83
C MET A 91 13.40 5.87 7.71
N ALA A 92 13.84 7.08 7.36
CA ALA A 92 14.78 7.85 8.16
C ALA A 92 14.16 8.23 9.52
N LEU A 93 12.92 8.73 9.53
CA LEU A 93 12.19 9.07 10.74
C LEU A 93 11.92 7.86 11.62
N ALA A 94 11.52 6.73 11.03
CA ALA A 94 11.34 5.46 11.73
C ALA A 94 12.64 5.02 12.40
N SER A 95 13.76 5.07 11.68
CA SER A 95 15.08 4.69 12.21
C SER A 95 15.50 5.57 13.39
N ILE A 96 15.36 6.89 13.26
CA ILE A 96 15.66 7.85 14.33
C ILE A 96 14.75 7.61 15.54
N SER A 97 13.44 7.48 15.33
CA SER A 97 12.47 7.24 16.40
C SER A 97 12.72 5.91 17.14
N ALA A 98 13.05 4.85 16.41
CA ALA A 98 13.39 3.54 16.99
C ALA A 98 14.67 3.63 17.83
N PHE A 99 15.68 4.36 17.36
CA PHE A 99 16.90 4.61 18.12
C PHE A 99 16.61 5.40 19.41
N LEU A 100 15.86 6.51 19.34
CA LEU A 100 15.48 7.29 20.53
C LEU A 100 14.66 6.46 21.53
N LEU A 101 13.70 5.67 21.04
CA LEU A 101 12.85 4.82 21.87
C LEU A 101 13.70 3.74 22.57
N THR A 102 14.62 3.12 21.84
CA THR A 102 15.55 2.11 22.40
C THR A 102 16.51 2.73 23.42
N TYR A 103 17.04 3.91 23.12
CA TYR A 103 17.94 4.63 24.03
C TYR A 103 17.23 5.04 25.32
N THR A 104 16.03 5.62 25.23
CA THR A 104 15.22 5.99 26.40
C THR A 104 14.80 4.79 27.22
N MET A 105 14.53 3.64 26.59
CA MET A 105 14.26 2.40 27.31
C MET A 105 15.39 2.02 28.28
N LEU A 106 16.66 2.32 28.00
CA LEU A 106 17.77 1.95 28.90
C LEU A 106 17.59 2.52 30.31
N PHE A 107 17.03 3.71 30.44
CA PHE A 107 16.81 4.40 31.72
C PHE A 107 15.55 3.96 32.47
N PHE A 108 14.67 3.15 31.85
CA PHE A 108 13.41 2.73 32.46
C PHE A 108 13.52 1.48 33.33
N LYS A 109 12.69 1.43 34.37
CA LYS A 109 12.48 0.24 35.22
C LYS A 109 11.87 -0.92 34.40
N PRO A 110 12.11 -2.19 34.77
CA PRO A 110 11.62 -3.36 34.04
C PRO A 110 10.08 -3.36 33.83
N SER A 111 9.30 -2.89 34.81
CA SER A 111 7.85 -2.80 34.69
C SER A 111 7.39 -1.83 33.59
N VAL A 112 8.10 -0.72 33.39
CA VAL A 112 7.78 0.27 32.34
C VAL A 112 8.21 -0.26 30.98
N LYS A 113 9.39 -0.88 30.88
CA LYS A 113 9.87 -1.56 29.66
C LYS A 113 8.84 -2.57 29.15
N GLN A 114 8.29 -3.40 30.04
CA GLN A 114 7.29 -4.40 29.68
C GLN A 114 6.00 -3.76 29.15
N ARG A 115 5.53 -2.67 29.76
CA ARG A 115 4.33 -1.95 29.29
C ARG A 115 4.54 -1.37 27.89
N VAL A 116 5.68 -0.71 27.66
CA VAL A 116 6.00 -0.12 26.34
C VAL A 116 6.09 -1.22 25.28
N LYS A 117 6.77 -2.33 25.57
CA LYS A 117 6.85 -3.47 24.65
C LYS A 117 5.47 -4.04 24.30
N ASN A 118 4.60 -4.21 25.29
CA ASN A 118 3.24 -4.70 25.05
C ASN A 118 2.44 -3.72 24.19
N LEU A 119 2.56 -2.40 24.40
CA LEU A 119 1.91 -1.40 23.55
C LEU A 119 2.43 -1.43 22.11
N LEU A 120 3.74 -1.56 21.91
CA LEU A 120 4.34 -1.71 20.58
C LEU A 120 3.78 -2.95 19.86
N LEU A 121 3.69 -4.09 20.56
CA LEU A 121 3.13 -5.32 19.99
C LEU A 121 1.66 -5.15 19.59
N ILE A 122 0.87 -4.41 20.37
CA ILE A 122 -0.52 -4.10 19.99
C ILE A 122 -0.54 -3.27 18.71
N ILE A 123 0.24 -2.18 18.65
CA ILE A 123 0.29 -1.31 17.46
C ILE A 123 0.78 -2.07 16.23
N GLU A 124 1.81 -2.91 16.37
CA GLU A 124 2.37 -3.74 15.29
C GLU A 124 1.37 -4.81 14.81
N SER A 125 0.49 -5.29 15.69
CA SER A 125 -0.53 -6.27 15.31
C SER A 125 -1.70 -5.67 14.53
N LEU A 126 -1.87 -4.33 14.52
CA LEU A 126 -2.90 -3.71 13.71
C LEU A 126 -2.52 -3.81 12.23
N PRO A 127 -3.42 -4.29 11.35
CA PRO A 127 -3.18 -4.25 9.91
C PRO A 127 -3.09 -2.79 9.45
N ASP A 128 -2.13 -2.51 8.57
CA ASP A 128 -1.85 -1.17 8.04
C ASP A 128 -3.11 -0.46 7.50
N ILE A 129 -4.00 -1.22 6.85
CA ILE A 129 -5.25 -0.69 6.29
C ILE A 129 -6.18 -0.12 7.37
N LEU A 130 -6.24 -0.73 8.56
CA LEU A 130 -7.05 -0.20 9.67
C LEU A 130 -6.46 1.11 10.19
N ILE A 131 -5.13 1.22 10.26
CA ILE A 131 -4.47 2.47 10.65
C ILE A 131 -4.82 3.58 9.65
N ILE A 132 -4.72 3.31 8.34
CA ILE A 132 -5.09 4.26 7.29
C ILE A 132 -6.56 4.68 7.40
N MET A 133 -7.48 3.72 7.61
CA MET A 133 -8.91 4.03 7.77
C MET A 133 -9.20 4.88 9.01
N LEU A 134 -8.54 4.61 10.15
CA LEU A 134 -8.67 5.42 11.36
C LEU A 134 -8.17 6.85 11.14
N PHE A 135 -7.04 7.01 10.45
CA PHE A 135 -6.55 8.33 10.07
C PHE A 135 -7.53 9.06 9.14
N GLN A 136 -8.11 8.37 8.16
CA GLN A 136 -9.14 8.95 7.28
C GLN A 136 -10.36 9.42 8.08
N LEU A 137 -10.86 8.63 9.03
CA LEU A 137 -11.96 9.04 9.90
C LEU A 137 -11.59 10.23 10.80
N LEU A 138 -10.35 10.27 11.30
CA LEU A 138 -9.84 11.39 12.09
C LEU A 138 -9.79 12.67 11.25
N VAL A 139 -9.28 12.61 10.01
CA VAL A 139 -9.25 13.74 9.08
C VAL A 139 -10.66 14.25 8.80
N ILE A 140 -11.62 13.36 8.55
CA ILE A 140 -13.03 13.73 8.32
C ILE A 140 -13.63 14.38 9.57
N TRP A 141 -13.37 13.83 10.76
CA TRP A 141 -13.87 14.39 12.02
C TRP A 141 -13.28 15.77 12.31
N PHE A 142 -11.97 15.92 12.11
CA PHE A 142 -11.26 17.20 12.27
C PHE A 142 -11.83 18.24 11.31
N PHE A 143 -12.01 17.86 10.05
CA PHE A 143 -12.63 18.71 9.03
C PHE A 143 -14.03 19.18 9.43
N LYS A 144 -14.88 18.26 9.94
CA LYS A 144 -16.23 18.60 10.41
C LYS A 144 -16.22 19.61 11.57
N LYS A 145 -15.15 19.66 12.37
CA LYS A 145 -15.03 20.57 13.51
C LYS A 145 -14.41 21.92 13.16
N THR A 146 -13.46 21.97 12.23
CA THR A 146 -12.77 23.20 11.87
C THR A 146 -13.44 23.93 10.72
N GLY A 147 -14.18 23.25 9.85
CA GLY A 147 -14.77 23.84 8.65
C GLY A 147 -13.73 24.34 7.63
N ILE A 148 -12.45 24.12 7.89
CA ILE A 148 -11.34 24.52 7.02
C ILE A 148 -11.13 23.38 6.05
N MET A 149 -11.66 23.55 4.83
CA MET A 149 -11.41 22.64 3.72
C MET A 149 -10.14 23.14 3.09
N ASP A 150 -9.00 22.58 3.48
CA ASP A 150 -7.81 22.79 2.67
C ASP A 150 -8.04 21.97 1.40
N TYR A 151 -8.58 22.63 0.37
CA TYR A 151 -8.58 22.14 -0.99
C TYR A 151 -7.12 22.20 -1.49
N GLY A 152 -6.29 21.33 -0.90
CA GLY A 152 -4.99 21.00 -1.45
C GLY A 152 -5.24 20.37 -2.81
N ILE A 153 -4.76 21.07 -3.83
CA ILE A 153 -4.77 20.76 -5.27
C ILE A 153 -4.39 19.29 -5.54
#